data_AF-A0A418VEF6-F1
#
_entry.id   AF-A0A418VEF6-F1
#
_cell.length_a   1.000
_cell.length_b   1.000
_cell.length_c   1.000
_cell.angle_alpha   90.00
_cell.angle_beta   90.00
_cell.angle_gamma   90.00
#
_symmetry.space_group_name_H-M   'P 1'
#
loop_
_entity.id
_entity.type
_entity.pdbx_description
1 polymer ?
#
loop_
_entity_poly.entity_id
_entity_poly.type
_entity_poly.pdbx_seq_one_letter_code
_entity_poly.pdbx_strand_id
1 'polypeptide(L)'
;MNDESSKGGRQSRDLPPEQSRIKARALANASSQWGTVAKKEGQAGIQAKTQLSAQKLAEENLPAYWSREWYMQQYEQAGQNFEEMGRVTGYSPSTLRRFGLRYHGLQLQNPRRDDARRLVTEAWANGEQNKLHLAQRFGVSIGSVASWVADLQEHRRIHVSTPQRLAMAGPFPAETAEVAQRAFEGDLPGAAAWLSRLTKKGLLRRIAPGRYDLPLQAVSEESP
;
A
#
# COMPACT_ATOMS: atom_id res chain seq x y z
N MET A 1 21.79 -53.61 15.24
CA MET A 1 21.19 -52.29 15.52
C MET A 1 21.97 -51.28 14.71
N ASN A 2 21.53 -51.00 13.48
CA ASN A 2 22.16 -50.03 12.59
C ASN A 2 21.15 -48.93 12.28
N ASP A 3 21.53 -47.70 12.63
CA ASP A 3 20.77 -46.48 12.49
C ASP A 3 21.26 -45.76 11.22
N GLU A 4 20.56 -45.96 10.11
CA GLU A 4 20.85 -45.30 8.82
C GLU A 4 20.14 -43.94 8.76
N SER A 5 20.84 -42.92 9.25
CA SER A 5 20.53 -41.51 9.02
C SER A 5 20.67 -41.15 7.53
N SER A 6 19.54 -41.11 6.82
CA SER A 6 19.45 -40.66 5.43
C SER A 6 19.52 -39.13 5.33
N LYS A 7 20.71 -38.59 5.05
CA LYS A 7 20.93 -37.19 4.66
C LYS A 7 20.53 -37.00 3.20
N GLY A 8 19.27 -36.64 2.96
CA GLY A 8 18.78 -36.20 1.65
C GLY A 8 19.33 -34.82 1.28
N GLY A 9 20.52 -34.78 0.68
CA GLY A 9 21.08 -33.57 0.07
C GLY A 9 20.26 -33.15 -1.14
N ARG A 10 19.60 -31.98 -1.08
CA ARG A 10 19.01 -31.32 -2.25
C ARG A 10 20.14 -30.95 -3.21
N GLN A 11 20.33 -31.74 -4.26
CA GLN A 11 21.16 -31.35 -5.41
C GLN A 11 20.46 -30.18 -6.13
N SER A 12 20.94 -28.96 -5.90
CA SER A 12 20.61 -27.82 -6.75
C SER A 12 21.11 -28.13 -8.16
N ARG A 13 20.19 -28.34 -9.10
CA ARG A 13 20.50 -28.41 -10.55
C ARG A 13 20.88 -27.01 -11.01
N ASP A 14 22.14 -26.65 -10.82
CA ASP A 14 22.71 -25.45 -11.44
C ASP A 14 22.82 -25.71 -12.95
N LEU A 15 22.09 -24.92 -13.73
CA LEU A 15 22.23 -24.91 -15.18
C LEU A 15 23.65 -24.46 -15.56
N PRO A 16 24.27 -25.07 -16.59
CA PRO A 16 25.59 -24.66 -17.05
C PRO A 16 25.66 -23.13 -17.29
N PRO A 17 26.71 -22.43 -16.82
CA PRO A 17 26.80 -20.97 -16.86
C PRO A 17 26.55 -20.36 -18.25
N GLU A 18 26.85 -21.11 -19.31
CA GLU A 18 26.71 -20.69 -20.69
C GLU A 18 25.26 -20.70 -21.19
N GLN A 19 24.48 -21.73 -20.84
CA GLN A 19 23.05 -21.79 -21.18
C GLN A 19 22.26 -20.70 -20.45
N SER A 20 22.64 -20.41 -19.20
CA SER A 20 22.09 -19.31 -18.42
C SER A 20 22.35 -17.95 -19.07
N ARG A 21 23.55 -17.73 -19.64
CA ARG A 21 23.91 -16.49 -20.35
C ARG A 21 23.17 -16.33 -21.68
N ILE A 22 23.02 -17.40 -22.46
CA ILE A 22 22.27 -17.37 -23.73
C ILE A 22 20.79 -17.06 -23.48
N LYS A 23 20.18 -17.74 -22.49
CA LYS A 23 18.78 -17.50 -22.11
C LYS A 23 18.59 -16.06 -21.59
N ALA A 24 19.49 -15.57 -20.74
CA ALA A 24 19.44 -14.19 -20.24
C ALA A 24 19.56 -13.13 -21.36
N ARG A 25 20.43 -13.35 -22.35
CA ARG A 25 20.60 -12.43 -23.48
C ARG A 25 19.38 -12.44 -24.42
N ALA A 26 18.79 -13.61 -24.67
CA ALA A 26 17.53 -13.72 -25.41
C ALA A 26 16.37 -13.00 -24.70
N LEU A 27 16.28 -13.14 -23.37
CA LEU A 27 15.28 -12.46 -22.55
C LEU A 27 15.46 -10.94 -22.49
N ALA A 28 16.71 -10.46 -22.43
CA ALA A 28 17.03 -9.03 -22.45
C ALA A 28 16.66 -8.39 -23.80
N ASN A 29 16.98 -9.06 -24.91
CA ASN A 29 16.59 -8.60 -26.25
C ASN A 29 15.07 -8.60 -26.43
N ALA A 30 14.40 -9.66 -25.96
CA ALA A 30 12.94 -9.74 -25.97
C ALA A 30 12.31 -8.59 -25.15
N SER A 31 12.82 -8.31 -23.95
CA SER A 31 12.32 -7.21 -23.10
C SER A 31 12.41 -5.82 -23.78
N SER A 32 13.44 -5.57 -24.59
CA SER A 32 13.57 -4.31 -25.34
C SER A 32 12.56 -4.23 -26.50
N GLN A 33 12.30 -5.35 -27.18
CA GLN A 33 11.31 -5.41 -28.25
C GLN A 33 9.89 -5.18 -27.69
N TRP A 34 9.57 -5.74 -26.53
CA TRP A 34 8.25 -5.60 -25.91
C TRP A 34 7.90 -4.18 -25.46
N GLY A 35 8.88 -3.37 -25.07
CA GLY A 35 8.65 -1.95 -24.77
C GLY A 35 8.14 -1.17 -25.99
N THR A 36 8.61 -1.51 -27.18
CA THR A 36 8.19 -0.87 -28.45
C THR A 36 6.79 -1.32 -28.85
N VAL A 37 6.50 -2.61 -28.72
CA VAL A 37 5.16 -3.17 -28.99
C VAL A 37 4.13 -2.59 -28.04
N ALA A 38 4.43 -2.52 -26.73
CA ALA A 38 3.55 -1.91 -25.73
C ALA A 38 3.28 -0.42 -26.02
N LYS A 39 4.28 0.32 -26.52
CA LYS A 39 4.11 1.72 -26.92
C LYS A 39 3.20 1.87 -28.14
N LYS A 40 3.29 0.95 -29.11
CA LYS A 40 2.46 0.94 -30.33
C LYS A 40 1.00 0.59 -30.05
N GLU A 41 0.76 -0.42 -29.20
CA GLU A 41 -0.59 -0.88 -28.83
C GLU A 41 -1.33 0.11 -27.92
N GLY A 42 -0.58 0.91 -27.14
CA GLY A 42 -1.15 1.81 -26.15
C GLY A 42 -1.84 1.06 -25.00
N GLN A 43 -2.38 1.81 -24.04
CA GLN A 43 -2.96 1.20 -22.83
C GLN A 43 -4.25 0.42 -23.13
N ALA A 44 -5.12 0.95 -24.00
CA ALA A 44 -6.39 0.32 -24.36
C ALA A 44 -6.18 -0.99 -25.13
N GLY A 45 -5.22 -1.02 -26.07
CA GLY A 45 -4.86 -2.23 -26.81
C GLY A 45 -4.37 -3.34 -25.90
N ILE A 46 -3.44 -3.02 -24.98
CA ILE A 46 -2.94 -3.98 -23.99
C ILE A 46 -4.09 -4.53 -23.14
N GLN A 47 -5.00 -3.66 -22.67
CA GLN A 47 -6.12 -4.08 -21.83
C GLN A 47 -7.07 -5.04 -22.55
N ALA A 48 -7.42 -4.77 -23.81
CA ALA A 48 -8.22 -5.69 -24.63
C ALA A 48 -7.55 -7.07 -24.78
N LYS A 49 -6.22 -7.07 -24.97
CA LYS A 49 -5.44 -8.31 -25.14
C LYS A 49 -5.29 -9.13 -23.86
N THR A 50 -5.59 -8.57 -22.68
CA THR A 50 -5.53 -9.34 -21.43
C THR A 50 -6.55 -10.48 -21.33
N GLN A 51 -7.59 -10.42 -22.14
CA GLN A 51 -8.63 -11.46 -22.24
C GLN A 51 -8.27 -12.59 -23.22
N LEU A 52 -7.18 -12.45 -23.97
CA LEU A 52 -6.74 -13.49 -24.90
C LEU A 52 -6.05 -14.64 -24.14
N SER A 53 -6.16 -15.84 -24.69
CA SER A 53 -5.41 -17.00 -24.21
C SER A 53 -3.91 -16.85 -24.51
N ALA A 54 -3.07 -17.53 -23.73
CA ALA A 54 -1.62 -17.53 -23.97
C ALA A 54 -1.25 -18.04 -25.37
N GLN A 55 -2.01 -19.02 -25.90
CA GLN A 55 -1.80 -19.54 -27.25
C GLN A 55 -2.04 -18.47 -28.31
N LYS A 56 -3.15 -17.73 -28.22
CA LYS A 56 -3.47 -16.66 -29.17
C LYS A 56 -2.47 -15.50 -29.10
N LEU A 57 -1.96 -15.20 -27.90
CA LEU A 57 -0.86 -14.23 -27.77
C LEU A 57 0.42 -14.73 -28.44
N ALA A 58 0.74 -16.02 -28.35
CA ALA A 58 1.89 -16.59 -29.03
C ALA A 58 1.76 -16.52 -30.56
N GLU A 59 0.57 -16.75 -31.11
CA GLU A 59 0.26 -16.57 -32.54
C GLU A 59 0.47 -15.12 -33.00
N GLU A 60 0.12 -14.14 -32.16
CA GLU A 60 0.37 -12.72 -32.41
C GLU A 60 1.82 -12.28 -32.08
N ASN A 61 2.69 -13.21 -31.67
CA ASN A 61 4.03 -12.94 -31.19
C ASN A 61 4.04 -11.88 -30.07
N LEU A 62 3.19 -12.06 -29.06
CA LEU A 62 3.04 -11.19 -27.89
C LEU A 62 3.46 -11.92 -26.60
N PRO A 63 3.80 -11.18 -25.54
CA PRO A 63 4.21 -11.80 -24.28
C PRO A 63 3.07 -12.58 -23.62
N ALA A 64 3.34 -13.82 -23.23
CA ALA A 64 2.36 -14.68 -22.54
C ALA A 64 1.82 -14.05 -21.25
N TYR A 65 2.64 -13.24 -20.55
CA TYR A 65 2.23 -12.54 -19.32
C TYR A 65 1.15 -11.48 -19.54
N TRP A 66 0.77 -11.16 -20.77
CA TRP A 66 -0.38 -10.30 -21.02
C TRP A 66 -1.70 -11.03 -20.78
N SER A 67 -1.75 -12.35 -20.97
CA SER A 67 -2.94 -13.15 -20.70
C SER A 67 -3.17 -13.25 -19.19
N ARG A 68 -4.35 -12.83 -18.73
CA ARG A 68 -4.70 -12.89 -17.31
C ARG A 68 -4.67 -14.31 -16.77
N GLU A 69 -5.20 -15.28 -17.52
CA GLU A 69 -5.25 -16.68 -17.10
C GLU A 69 -3.85 -17.23 -16.85
N TRP A 70 -2.97 -17.11 -17.85
CA TRP A 70 -1.59 -17.56 -17.75
C TRP A 70 -0.86 -16.85 -16.61
N TYR A 71 -1.06 -15.54 -16.48
CA TYR A 71 -0.43 -14.75 -15.43
C TYR A 71 -0.82 -15.26 -14.04
N MET A 72 -2.11 -15.48 -13.80
CA MET A 72 -2.61 -15.94 -12.50
C MET A 72 -2.12 -17.36 -12.18
N GLN A 73 -2.13 -18.25 -13.16
CA GLN A 73 -1.61 -19.61 -12.98
C GLN A 73 -0.12 -19.61 -12.59
N GLN A 74 0.70 -18.83 -13.29
CA GLN A 74 2.13 -18.72 -12.98
C GLN A 74 2.38 -18.04 -11.64
N TYR A 75 1.56 -17.03 -11.28
CA TYR A 75 1.66 -16.36 -9.99
C TYR A 75 1.29 -17.30 -8.83
N GLU A 76 0.27 -18.13 -8.99
CA GLU A 76 -0.12 -19.14 -8.01
C GLU A 76 0.94 -20.24 -7.86
N GLN A 77 1.45 -20.77 -8.97
CA GLN A 77 2.54 -21.76 -8.97
C GLN A 77 3.82 -21.23 -8.30
N ALA A 78 4.07 -19.93 -8.41
CA ALA A 78 5.19 -19.24 -7.77
C ALA A 78 4.93 -18.92 -6.28
N GLY A 79 3.83 -19.37 -5.69
CA GLY A 79 3.48 -19.08 -4.30
C GLY A 79 3.23 -17.58 -4.06
N GLN A 80 2.62 -16.91 -5.04
CA GLN A 80 2.33 -15.47 -5.00
C GLN A 80 3.59 -14.59 -4.85
N ASN A 81 4.72 -15.05 -5.41
CA ASN A 81 6.01 -14.36 -5.34
C ASN A 81 6.54 -14.01 -6.73
N PHE A 82 6.63 -12.72 -7.05
CA PHE A 82 7.14 -12.25 -8.35
C PHE A 82 8.61 -12.57 -8.60
N GLU A 83 9.43 -12.71 -7.55
CA GLU A 83 10.83 -13.13 -7.71
C GLU A 83 10.90 -14.57 -8.20
N GLU A 84 10.08 -15.45 -7.62
CA GLU A 84 9.99 -16.85 -8.03
C GLU A 84 9.38 -16.96 -9.42
N MET A 85 8.28 -16.25 -9.67
CA MET A 85 7.61 -16.19 -10.97
C MET A 85 8.58 -15.73 -12.06
N GLY A 86 9.38 -14.70 -11.80
CA GLY A 86 10.40 -14.21 -12.72
C GLY A 86 11.53 -15.23 -12.97
N ARG A 87 11.94 -15.98 -11.93
CA ARG A 87 12.94 -17.05 -12.07
C ARG A 87 12.44 -18.19 -12.97
N VAL A 88 11.19 -18.63 -12.76
CA VAL A 88 10.59 -19.73 -13.53
C VAL A 88 10.32 -19.32 -14.98
N THR A 89 9.75 -18.14 -15.17
CA THR A 89 9.29 -17.68 -16.50
C THR A 89 10.38 -16.97 -17.32
N GLY A 90 11.44 -16.47 -16.66
CA GLY A 90 12.48 -15.66 -17.28
C GLY A 90 12.15 -14.18 -17.44
N TYR A 91 10.93 -13.74 -17.13
CA TYR A 91 10.59 -12.32 -17.14
C TYR A 91 11.15 -11.61 -15.92
N SER A 92 11.44 -10.30 -16.04
CA SER A 92 11.84 -9.51 -14.87
C SER A 92 10.69 -9.46 -13.84
N PRO A 93 10.97 -9.75 -12.55
CA PRO A 93 9.99 -9.62 -11.46
C PRO A 93 9.32 -8.24 -11.42
N SER A 94 10.08 -7.18 -11.74
CA SER A 94 9.58 -5.81 -11.79
C SER A 94 8.58 -5.59 -12.94
N THR A 95 8.82 -6.21 -14.10
CA THR A 95 7.91 -6.13 -15.25
C THR A 95 6.60 -6.85 -14.95
N LEU A 96 6.68 -8.08 -14.45
CA LEU A 96 5.51 -8.86 -14.02
C LEU A 96 4.71 -8.05 -13.00
N ARG A 97 5.36 -7.63 -11.91
CA ARG A 97 4.76 -6.82 -10.85
C ARG A 97 4.00 -5.60 -11.36
N ARG A 98 4.65 -4.76 -12.19
CA ARG A 98 4.01 -3.55 -12.74
C ARG A 98 2.82 -3.89 -13.64
N PHE A 99 2.94 -4.94 -14.43
CA PHE A 99 1.87 -5.38 -15.32
C PHE A 99 0.67 -5.91 -14.55
N GLY A 100 0.88 -6.81 -13.59
CA GLY A 100 -0.18 -7.35 -12.74
C GLY A 100 -0.94 -6.28 -11.96
N LEU A 101 -0.23 -5.28 -11.42
CA LEU A 101 -0.85 -4.15 -10.74
C LEU A 101 -1.72 -3.33 -11.71
N ARG A 102 -1.20 -3.01 -12.89
CA ARG A 102 -1.86 -2.08 -13.83
C ARG A 102 -3.03 -2.72 -14.57
N TYR A 103 -2.92 -3.99 -14.97
CA TYR A 103 -3.85 -4.62 -15.90
C TYR A 103 -4.65 -5.79 -15.32
N HIS A 104 -4.20 -6.37 -14.20
CA HIS A 104 -4.93 -7.45 -13.54
C HIS A 104 -5.49 -7.05 -12.17
N GLY A 105 -5.25 -5.81 -11.73
CA GLY A 105 -5.71 -5.31 -10.45
C GLY A 105 -5.10 -6.05 -9.26
N LEU A 106 -3.96 -6.73 -9.46
CA LEU A 106 -3.28 -7.45 -8.40
C LEU A 106 -2.63 -6.44 -7.48
N GLN A 107 -3.30 -6.17 -6.36
CA GLN A 107 -2.67 -5.50 -5.25
C GLN A 107 -1.61 -6.45 -4.70
N LEU A 108 -0.37 -5.97 -4.75
CA LEU A 108 0.78 -6.70 -4.29
C LEU A 108 0.71 -6.72 -2.77
N GLN A 109 0.17 -7.81 -2.21
CA GLN A 109 0.50 -8.13 -0.84
C GLN A 109 2.00 -8.41 -0.85
N ASN A 110 2.75 -7.54 -0.20
CA ASN A 110 4.14 -7.81 0.08
C ASN A 110 4.16 -8.21 1.53
N PRO A 111 3.93 -9.50 1.86
CA PRO A 111 3.68 -9.93 3.23
C PRO A 111 4.80 -9.48 4.16
N ARG A 112 6.07 -9.49 3.69
CA ARG A 112 7.20 -8.94 4.45
C ARG A 112 7.07 -7.44 4.74
N ARG A 113 6.66 -6.65 3.74
CA ARG A 113 6.46 -5.21 3.90
C ARG A 113 5.22 -4.90 4.74
N ASP A 114 4.16 -5.69 4.60
CA ASP A 114 2.91 -5.53 5.35
C ASP A 114 3.10 -5.92 6.81
N ASP A 115 3.85 -7.01 7.08
CA ASP A 115 4.30 -7.39 8.43
C ASP A 115 5.20 -6.31 9.02
N ALA A 116 6.19 -5.81 8.27
CA ALA A 116 7.05 -4.72 8.74
C ALA A 116 6.26 -3.44 9.00
N ARG A 117 5.28 -3.11 8.15
CA ARG A 117 4.37 -1.98 8.36
C ARG A 117 3.61 -2.15 9.66
N ARG A 118 2.98 -3.31 9.88
CA ARG A 118 2.24 -3.62 11.11
C ARG A 118 3.13 -3.45 12.34
N LEU A 119 4.31 -4.08 12.35
CA LEU A 119 5.25 -4.02 13.47
C LEU A 119 5.76 -2.60 13.74
N VAL A 120 6.06 -1.82 12.69
CA VAL A 120 6.45 -0.41 12.82
C VAL A 120 5.31 0.41 13.43
N THR A 121 4.07 0.21 12.96
CA THR A 121 2.92 0.95 13.50
C THR A 121 2.60 0.60 14.94
N GLU A 122 2.75 -0.67 15.34
CA GLU A 122 2.59 -1.13 16.72
C GLU A 122 3.68 -0.54 17.63
N ALA A 123 4.96 -0.62 17.22
CA ALA A 123 6.07 -0.04 17.96
C ALA A 123 5.91 1.47 18.15
N TRP A 124 5.48 2.17 17.09
CA TRP A 124 5.17 3.60 17.16
C TRP A 124 4.02 3.90 18.14
N ALA A 125 2.95 3.10 18.11
CA ALA A 125 1.83 3.24 19.04
C ALA A 125 2.23 3.01 20.51
N ASN A 126 3.26 2.20 20.75
CA ASN A 126 3.83 1.94 22.07
C ASN A 126 4.87 2.99 22.52
N GLY A 127 5.00 4.11 21.79
CA GLY A 127 5.84 5.24 22.19
C GLY A 127 7.25 5.26 21.57
N GLU A 128 7.58 4.31 20.69
CA GLU A 128 8.86 4.31 19.99
C GLU A 128 8.87 5.33 18.85
N GLN A 129 9.45 6.53 19.10
CA GLN A 129 9.39 7.65 18.15
C GLN A 129 10.63 7.81 17.25
N ASN A 130 11.67 6.99 17.44
CA ASN A 130 12.89 7.08 16.64
C ASN A 130 12.74 6.32 15.31
N LYS A 131 12.43 7.05 14.23
CA LYS A 131 12.23 6.49 12.89
C LYS A 131 13.45 5.74 12.34
N LEU A 132 14.66 6.20 12.66
CA LEU A 132 15.90 5.55 12.20
C LEU A 132 16.05 4.18 12.88
N HIS A 133 15.79 4.11 14.19
CA HIS A 133 15.85 2.86 14.93
C HIS A 133 14.81 1.86 14.39
N LEU A 134 13.57 2.28 14.21
CA LEU A 134 12.50 1.44 13.63
C LEU A 134 12.88 0.91 12.23
N ALA A 135 13.46 1.77 11.39
CA ALA A 135 13.90 1.40 10.05
C ALA A 135 14.97 0.29 10.09
N GLN A 136 15.98 0.45 10.95
CA GLN A 136 17.04 -0.54 11.16
C GLN A 136 16.50 -1.85 11.73
N ARG A 137 15.66 -1.76 12.78
CA ARG A 137 15.09 -2.92 13.49
C ARG A 137 14.25 -3.81 12.58
N PHE A 138 13.44 -3.24 11.69
CA PHE A 138 12.53 -3.98 10.83
C PHE A 138 13.03 -4.13 9.38
N GLY A 139 14.26 -3.71 9.08
CA GLY A 139 14.87 -3.87 7.76
C GLY A 139 14.15 -3.10 6.65
N VAL A 140 13.66 -1.90 6.94
CA VAL A 140 12.91 -1.05 5.99
C VAL A 140 13.59 0.31 5.83
N SER A 141 13.28 1.04 4.76
CA SER A 141 13.79 2.40 4.58
C SER A 141 13.14 3.38 5.56
N ILE A 142 13.89 4.40 6.00
CA ILE A 142 13.38 5.47 6.86
C ILE A 142 12.19 6.21 6.23
N GLY A 143 12.17 6.36 4.90
CA GLY A 143 11.06 6.95 4.17
C GLY A 143 9.78 6.12 4.25
N SER A 144 9.89 4.78 4.23
CA SER A 144 8.72 3.91 4.43
C SER A 144 8.16 4.05 5.84
N VAL A 145 9.02 4.06 6.87
CA VAL A 145 8.60 4.32 8.25
C VAL A 145 7.89 5.66 8.39
N ALA A 146 8.48 6.73 7.83
CA ALA A 146 7.89 8.07 7.88
C ALA A 146 6.50 8.12 7.23
N SER A 147 6.34 7.51 6.05
CA SER A 147 5.06 7.41 5.35
C SER A 147 4.03 6.62 6.16
N TRP A 148 4.39 5.47 6.72
CA TRP A 148 3.44 4.64 7.48
C TRP A 148 2.98 5.29 8.78
N VAL A 149 3.88 6.00 9.45
CA VAL A 149 3.55 6.79 10.65
C VAL A 149 2.60 7.94 10.28
N ALA A 150 2.83 8.62 9.16
CA ALA A 150 1.94 9.68 8.69
C ALA A 150 0.55 9.13 8.36
N ASP A 151 0.45 8.00 7.66
CA ASP A 151 -0.81 7.31 7.39
C ASP A 151 -1.54 6.98 8.70
N LEU A 152 -0.83 6.43 9.69
CA LEU A 152 -1.40 6.08 10.99
C LEU A 152 -1.94 7.32 11.73
N GLN A 153 -1.19 8.42 11.72
CA GLN A 153 -1.61 9.68 12.32
C GLN A 153 -2.84 10.26 11.62
N GLU A 154 -2.87 10.19 10.29
CA GLU A 154 -4.02 10.65 9.50
C GLU A 154 -5.27 9.79 9.76
N HIS A 155 -5.11 8.46 9.81
CA HIS A 155 -6.20 7.57 10.20
C HIS A 155 -6.72 7.86 11.61
N ARG A 156 -5.84 8.09 12.60
CA ARG A 156 -6.25 8.50 13.95
C ARG A 156 -6.97 9.84 13.96
N ARG A 157 -6.56 10.80 13.11
CA ARG A 157 -7.27 12.07 12.95
C ARG A 157 -8.68 11.87 12.41
N ILE A 158 -8.85 11.01 11.41
CA ILE A 158 -10.12 10.75 10.71
C ILE A 158 -11.10 9.92 11.54
N HIS A 159 -10.63 8.99 12.38
CA HIS A 159 -11.49 8.02 13.08
C HIS A 159 -12.25 8.53 14.30
N VAL A 160 -11.94 9.73 14.82
CA VAL A 160 -12.81 10.35 15.83
C VAL A 160 -13.97 11.00 15.09
N SER A 161 -15.17 10.42 15.22
CA SER A 161 -16.38 10.97 14.62
C SER A 161 -16.57 12.44 15.02
N THR A 162 -17.17 13.25 14.16
CA THR A 162 -17.41 14.67 14.48
C THR A 162 -18.19 14.85 15.80
N PRO A 163 -19.25 14.06 16.10
CA PRO A 163 -19.93 14.12 17.40
C PRO A 163 -19.03 13.78 18.59
N GLN A 164 -18.23 12.71 18.48
CA GLN A 164 -17.32 12.32 19.56
C GLN A 164 -16.23 13.38 19.79
N ARG A 165 -15.70 13.96 18.71
CA ARG A 165 -14.69 15.03 18.78
C ARG A 165 -15.26 16.32 19.35
N LEU A 166 -16.53 16.63 19.09
CA LEU A 166 -17.27 17.73 19.75
C LEU A 166 -17.44 17.48 21.24
N ALA A 167 -17.83 16.27 21.65
CA ALA A 167 -17.93 15.91 23.07
C ALA A 167 -16.58 16.03 23.80
N MET A 168 -15.47 15.63 23.14
CA MET A 168 -14.11 15.76 23.68
C MET A 168 -13.63 17.21 23.77
N ALA A 169 -14.07 18.11 22.89
CA ALA A 169 -13.69 19.53 22.92
C ALA A 169 -14.12 20.23 24.23
N GLY A 170 -15.04 19.60 24.98
CA GLY A 170 -15.50 20.08 26.27
C GLY A 170 -16.63 21.10 26.14
N PRO A 171 -17.03 21.73 27.26
CA PRO A 171 -18.16 22.65 27.24
C PRO A 171 -17.88 23.82 26.31
N PHE A 172 -18.89 24.18 25.52
CA PHE A 172 -18.90 25.40 24.74
C PHE A 172 -19.56 26.53 25.57
N PRO A 173 -19.12 27.79 25.40
CA PRO A 173 -18.15 28.27 24.42
C PRO A 173 -16.71 27.89 24.77
N ALA A 174 -15.92 27.54 23.75
CA ALA A 174 -14.52 27.11 23.91
C ALA A 174 -13.58 27.93 23.02
N GLU A 175 -12.36 28.15 23.50
CA GLU A 175 -11.28 28.73 22.70
C GLU A 175 -10.58 27.66 21.85
N THR A 176 -10.03 28.06 20.71
CA THR A 176 -9.32 27.16 19.78
C THR A 176 -8.17 26.44 20.47
N ALA A 177 -7.46 27.11 21.37
CA ALA A 177 -6.37 26.52 22.15
C ALA A 177 -6.87 25.43 23.10
N GLU A 178 -8.03 25.63 23.75
CA GLU A 178 -8.63 24.64 24.63
C GLU A 178 -9.12 23.42 23.84
N VAL A 179 -9.79 23.65 22.70
CA VAL A 179 -10.20 22.58 21.79
C VAL A 179 -8.98 21.81 21.28
N ALA A 180 -7.89 22.51 20.96
CA ALA A 180 -6.66 21.88 20.51
C ALA A 180 -6.07 20.96 21.58
N GLN A 181 -5.99 21.42 22.83
CA GLN A 181 -5.48 20.59 23.93
C GLN A 181 -6.37 19.37 24.19
N ARG A 182 -7.69 19.56 24.24
CA ARG A 182 -8.62 18.49 24.65
C ARG A 182 -8.90 17.46 23.56
N ALA A 183 -9.02 17.90 22.31
CA ALA A 183 -9.47 17.05 21.21
C ALA A 183 -8.41 16.79 20.12
N PHE A 184 -7.28 17.51 20.12
CA PHE A 184 -6.26 17.44 19.07
C PHE A 184 -4.83 17.26 19.59
N GLU A 185 -4.66 16.84 20.84
CA GLU A 185 -3.32 16.61 21.42
C GLU A 185 -2.40 17.85 21.31
N GLY A 186 -2.99 19.06 21.32
CA GLY A 186 -2.27 20.34 21.17
C GLY A 186 -2.05 20.80 19.72
N ASP A 187 -2.52 20.07 18.71
CA ASP A 187 -2.44 20.48 17.30
C ASP A 187 -3.38 21.65 16.98
N LEU A 188 -2.89 22.86 17.24
CA LEU A 188 -3.63 24.11 17.07
C LEU A 188 -4.04 24.39 15.61
N PRO A 189 -3.18 24.20 14.58
CA PRO A 189 -3.60 24.29 13.18
C PRO A 189 -4.70 23.29 12.82
N GLY A 190 -4.59 22.04 13.27
CA GLY A 190 -5.60 21.00 13.06
C GLY A 190 -6.95 21.37 13.68
N ALA A 191 -6.94 21.84 14.93
CA ALA A 191 -8.14 22.30 15.63
C ALA A 191 -8.79 23.50 14.92
N ALA A 192 -8.01 24.51 14.53
CA ALA A 192 -8.51 25.70 13.85
C ALA A 192 -9.16 25.37 12.48
N ALA A 193 -8.53 24.48 11.71
CA ALA A 193 -9.07 24.01 10.43
C ALA A 193 -10.38 23.24 10.62
N TRP A 194 -10.44 22.37 11.63
CA TRP A 194 -11.64 21.60 11.95
C TRP A 194 -12.80 22.49 12.43
N LEU A 195 -12.56 23.40 13.38
CA LEU A 195 -13.56 24.36 13.87
C LEU A 195 -14.10 25.23 12.73
N SER A 196 -13.24 25.71 11.83
CA SER A 196 -13.65 26.47 10.65
C SER A 196 -14.58 25.66 9.73
N ARG A 197 -14.32 24.35 9.55
CA ARG A 197 -15.21 23.48 8.77
C ARG A 197 -16.56 23.29 9.46
N LEU A 198 -16.59 23.14 10.79
CA LEU A 198 -17.83 23.02 11.54
C LEU A 198 -18.68 24.28 11.49
N THR A 199 -18.05 25.46 11.56
CA THR A 199 -18.75 26.74 11.36
C THR A 199 -19.35 26.87 9.97
N LYS A 200 -18.61 26.46 8.92
CA LYS A 200 -19.15 26.44 7.54
C LYS A 200 -20.34 25.48 7.39
N LYS A 201 -20.39 24.40 8.18
CA LYS A 201 -21.50 23.44 8.20
C LYS A 201 -22.67 23.85 9.11
N GLY A 202 -22.57 25.00 9.79
CA GLY A 202 -23.60 25.44 10.75
C GLY A 202 -23.62 24.68 12.07
N LEU A 203 -22.64 23.80 12.32
CA LEU A 203 -22.56 22.99 13.55
C LEU A 203 -21.97 23.76 14.74
N LEU A 204 -21.24 24.85 14.46
CA LEU A 204 -20.69 25.75 15.47
C LEU A 204 -20.90 27.20 15.03
N ARG A 205 -21.08 28.10 15.99
CA ARG A 205 -21.09 29.55 15.78
C ARG A 205 -19.75 30.13 16.25
N ARG A 206 -19.12 30.96 15.42
CA ARG A 206 -17.96 31.75 15.84
C ARG A 206 -18.45 33.00 16.56
N ILE A 207 -18.12 33.17 17.83
CA ILE A 207 -18.49 34.35 18.63
C ILE A 207 -17.41 35.43 18.50
N ALA A 208 -16.14 35.03 18.53
CA ALA A 208 -14.99 35.92 18.40
C ALA A 208 -13.86 35.21 17.63
N PRO A 209 -12.81 35.93 17.18
CA PRO A 209 -11.65 35.27 16.61
C PRO A 209 -11.05 34.23 17.56
N GLY A 210 -11.04 32.96 17.14
CA GLY A 210 -10.54 31.86 17.95
C GLY A 210 -11.52 31.32 19.01
N ARG A 211 -12.74 31.85 19.13
CA ARG A 211 -13.74 31.40 20.12
C ARG A 211 -15.05 30.96 19.46
N TYR A 212 -15.52 29.77 19.84
CA TYR A 212 -16.65 29.09 19.20
C TYR A 212 -17.68 28.64 20.23
N ASP A 213 -18.93 28.49 19.81
CA ASP A 213 -20.06 28.04 20.63
C ASP A 213 -21.02 27.15 19.84
N LEU A 214 -21.88 26.41 20.53
CA LEU A 214 -22.92 25.61 19.89
C LEU A 214 -24.06 26.53 19.41
N PRO A 215 -24.67 26.25 18.23
CA PRO A 215 -25.85 26.99 17.80
C PRO A 215 -27.02 26.73 18.75
N LEU A 216 -27.73 27.79 19.15
CA LEU A 216 -28.89 27.75 20.07
C LEU A 216 -30.00 26.75 19.68
N GLN A 217 -30.06 26.34 18.42
CA GLN A 217 -31.09 25.42 17.90
C GLN A 217 -30.81 23.94 18.16
N ALA A 218 -29.63 23.56 18.65
CA ALA A 218 -29.30 22.16 18.93
C ALA A 218 -29.83 21.64 20.28
N VAL A 219 -30.52 22.47 21.09
CA VAL A 219 -30.93 22.12 22.46
C VAL A 219 -32.42 21.75 22.56
N SER A 220 -33.17 21.71 21.47
CA SER A 220 -34.64 21.61 21.52
C SER A 220 -35.26 20.34 20.93
N GLU A 221 -34.49 19.36 20.43
CA GLU A 221 -35.08 18.13 19.84
C GLU A 221 -34.83 16.83 20.63
N GLU A 222 -34.11 16.86 21.75
CA GLU A 222 -33.98 15.71 22.65
C GLU A 222 -34.58 16.02 24.03
N SER A 223 -35.90 16.09 24.09
CA SER A 223 -36.65 15.83 25.33
C SER A 223 -37.84 14.95 24.96
N PRO A 224 -37.91 13.71 25.48
CA PRO A 224 -39.03 12.80 25.23
C PRO A 224 -40.35 13.31 25.82
#